data_AF-A0A084ARV3-F1
#
_entry.id   AF-A0A084ARV3-F1
#
_cell.length_a   1.000
_cell.length_b   1.000
_cell.length_c   1.000
_cell.angle_alpha   90.00
_cell.angle_beta   90.00
_cell.angle_gamma   90.00
#
_symmetry.space_group_name_H-M   'P 1'
#
loop_
_entity.id
_entity.type
_entity.pdbx_description
1 polymer ?
#
loop_
_entity_poly.entity_id
_entity_poly.type
_entity_poly.pdbx_seq_one_letter_code
_entity_poly.pdbx_strand_id
1 'polypeptide(L)'
;MPTPLDNMMKSKNMVLAFGGVVAAAAAWSIWGGDMFPPEQDPTGNPEAWTREEMRRWLSARNLFPREDATREQLLERVRANMRHARK
;
A
#
# COMPACT_ATOMS: atom_id res chain seq x y z
N MET A 1 -56.07 -7.55 -3.99
CA MET A 1 -55.49 -7.70 -2.64
C MET A 1 -54.01 -8.01 -2.84
N PRO A 2 -53.06 -7.23 -2.30
CA PRO A 2 -51.65 -7.59 -2.42
C PRO A 2 -51.40 -8.84 -1.59
N THR A 3 -50.79 -9.86 -2.20
CA THR A 3 -50.46 -11.10 -1.50
C THR A 3 -49.21 -10.89 -0.62
N PRO A 4 -48.97 -11.74 0.39
CA PRO A 4 -47.75 -11.66 1.20
C PRO A 4 -46.46 -11.70 0.36
N LEU A 5 -46.49 -12.38 -0.79
CA LEU A 5 -45.41 -12.45 -1.76
C LEU A 5 -45.11 -11.08 -2.40
N ASP A 6 -46.14 -10.29 -2.74
CA ASP A 6 -45.99 -8.95 -3.32
C ASP A 6 -45.39 -7.93 -2.35
N ASN A 7 -45.65 -8.11 -1.04
CA ASN A 7 -45.02 -7.29 0.01
C ASN A 7 -43.56 -7.69 0.27
N MET A 8 -43.22 -8.98 0.15
CA MET A 8 -41.83 -9.44 0.20
C MET A 8 -41.00 -8.90 -0.98
N MET A 9 -41.60 -8.79 -2.17
CA MET A 9 -40.92 -8.23 -3.35
C MET A 9 -40.73 -6.70 -3.29
N LYS A 10 -41.42 -5.98 -2.39
CA LYS A 10 -41.18 -4.57 -2.06
C LYS A 10 -40.04 -4.40 -1.04
N SER A 11 -38.93 -5.09 -1.25
CA SER A 11 -37.79 -5.15 -0.32
C SER A 11 -36.91 -3.88 -0.34
N LYS A 12 -37.53 -2.70 -0.21
CA LYS A 12 -36.83 -1.40 -0.08
C LYS A 12 -35.74 -1.47 1.00
N ASN A 13 -35.98 -2.24 2.06
CA ASN A 13 -35.03 -2.47 3.14
C ASN A 13 -33.79 -3.27 2.69
N MET A 14 -33.93 -4.18 1.73
CA MET A 14 -32.81 -4.98 1.18
C MET A 14 -31.91 -4.12 0.30
N VAL A 15 -32.50 -3.24 -0.51
CA VAL A 15 -31.73 -2.29 -1.35
C VAL A 15 -30.97 -1.31 -0.45
N LEU A 16 -31.59 -0.83 0.64
CA LEU A 16 -30.91 0.03 1.62
C LEU A 16 -29.80 -0.71 2.38
N ALA A 17 -30.04 -1.96 2.79
CA ALA A 17 -29.02 -2.77 3.47
C ALA A 17 -27.82 -3.04 2.54
N PHE A 18 -28.06 -3.48 1.31
CA PHE A 18 -27.01 -3.69 0.31
C PHE A 18 -26.26 -2.39 0.01
N GLY A 19 -26.99 -1.31 -0.27
CA GLY A 19 -26.40 0.00 -0.52
C GLY A 19 -25.56 0.50 0.65
N GLY A 20 -26.01 0.28 1.89
CA GLY A 20 -25.26 0.61 3.10
C GLY A 20 -23.95 -0.17 3.23
N VAL A 21 -23.96 -1.48 2.97
CA VAL A 21 -22.75 -2.31 2.99
C VAL A 21 -21.77 -1.89 1.89
N VAL A 22 -22.25 -1.67 0.67
CA VAL A 22 -21.42 -1.23 -0.46
C VAL A 22 -20.82 0.15 -0.18
N ALA A 23 -21.60 1.10 0.34
CA ALA A 23 -21.12 2.43 0.71
C ALA A 23 -20.07 2.37 1.83
N ALA A 24 -20.26 1.51 2.84
CA ALA A 24 -19.29 1.30 3.90
C ALA A 24 -17.97 0.70 3.36
N ALA A 25 -18.05 -0.30 2.47
CA ALA A 25 -16.87 -0.89 1.83
C ALA A 25 -16.13 0.13 0.94
N ALA A 26 -16.85 0.96 0.19
CA ALA A 26 -16.25 2.00 -0.64
C ALA A 26 -15.55 3.08 0.20
N ALA A 27 -16.20 3.52 1.29
CA ALA A 27 -15.60 4.42 2.26
C ALA A 27 -14.33 3.80 2.89
N TRP A 28 -14.36 2.50 3.22
CA TRP A 28 -13.20 1.78 3.74
C TRP A 28 -12.07 1.67 2.72
N SER A 29 -12.35 1.51 1.42
CA SER A 29 -11.30 1.51 0.39
C SER A 29 -10.60 2.86 0.23
N ILE A 30 -11.27 3.97 0.60
CA ILE A 30 -10.69 5.32 0.53
C ILE A 30 -9.91 5.67 1.80
N TRP A 31 -10.43 5.28 2.98
CA TRP A 31 -9.89 5.72 4.27
C TRP A 31 -9.23 4.61 5.10
N GLY A 32 -9.46 3.34 4.77
CA GLY A 32 -9.00 2.15 5.50
C GLY A 32 -7.52 1.80 5.28
N GLY A 33 -6.73 2.72 4.72
CA GLY A 33 -5.28 2.64 4.63
C GLY A 33 -4.73 1.69 3.56
N ASP A 34 -3.41 1.69 3.42
CA ASP A 34 -2.68 0.69 2.64
C ASP A 34 -2.93 -0.69 3.28
N MET A 35 -3.72 -1.54 2.61
CA MET A 35 -4.05 -2.91 3.07
C MET A 35 -2.81 -3.76 3.37
N PHE A 36 -1.65 -3.33 2.84
CA PHE A 36 -0.35 -3.88 3.15
C PHE A 36 0.54 -2.75 3.65
N PRO A 37 1.01 -2.77 4.91
CA PRO A 37 2.03 -1.83 5.33
C PRO A 37 3.23 -1.97 4.37
N PRO A 38 3.82 -0.87 3.89
CA PRO A 38 4.99 -0.94 3.03
C PRO A 38 6.05 -1.78 3.73
N GLU A 39 6.67 -2.69 2.98
CA GLU A 39 7.67 -3.58 3.55
C GLU A 39 8.78 -2.77 4.22
N GLN A 40 9.10 -3.11 5.47
CA GLN A 40 10.01 -2.33 6.30
C GLN A 40 11.36 -2.16 5.59
N ASP A 41 11.96 -0.98 5.78
CA ASP A 41 13.30 -0.72 5.24
C ASP A 41 14.29 -1.76 5.76
N PRO A 42 15.20 -2.25 4.91
CA PRO A 42 16.24 -3.15 5.36
C PRO A 42 17.12 -2.45 6.41
N THR A 43 17.51 -3.18 7.46
CA THR A 43 18.34 -2.66 8.56
C THR A 43 19.71 -3.32 8.57
N GLY A 44 20.69 -2.71 9.23
CA GLY A 44 22.04 -3.29 9.38
C GLY A 44 22.98 -3.00 8.20
N ASN A 45 23.76 -4.01 7.77
CA ASN A 45 24.82 -3.86 6.78
C ASN A 45 24.26 -3.80 5.34
N PRO A 46 24.45 -2.69 4.59
CA PRO A 46 23.94 -2.55 3.24
C PRO A 46 24.54 -3.52 2.22
N GLU A 47 25.69 -4.15 2.51
CA GLU A 47 26.29 -5.17 1.64
C GLU A 47 25.51 -6.48 1.60
N ALA A 48 24.72 -6.76 2.63
CA ALA A 48 23.89 -7.96 2.69
C ALA A 48 22.54 -7.77 1.99
N TRP A 49 22.20 -6.53 1.62
CA TRP A 49 20.91 -6.23 0.99
C TRP A 49 20.89 -6.71 -0.46
N THR A 50 19.69 -7.07 -0.89
CA THR A 50 19.35 -7.35 -2.29
C THR A 50 19.29 -6.06 -3.10
N ARG A 51 19.32 -6.18 -4.44
CA ARG A 51 19.26 -5.01 -5.34
C ARG A 51 17.92 -4.26 -5.16
N GLU A 52 16.85 -5.01 -4.96
CA GLU A 52 15.48 -4.56 -4.78
C GLU A 52 15.33 -3.80 -3.46
N GLU A 53 15.91 -4.32 -2.38
CA GLU A 53 15.97 -3.65 -1.07
C GLU A 53 16.74 -2.33 -1.13
N MET A 54 17.89 -2.29 -1.83
CA MET A 54 18.63 -1.04 -2.04
C MET A 54 17.80 -0.03 -2.84
N ARG A 55 17.10 -0.47 -3.89
CA ARG A 55 16.21 0.38 -4.68
C ARG A 55 15.06 0.93 -3.84
N ARG A 56 14.42 0.08 -3.02
CA ARG A 56 13.34 0.45 -2.10
C ARG A 56 13.81 1.46 -1.04
N TRP A 57 14.96 1.20 -0.41
CA TRP A 57 15.54 2.07 0.60
C TRP A 57 15.86 3.47 0.05
N LEU A 58 16.38 3.53 -1.19
CA LEU A 58 16.64 4.79 -1.90
C LEU A 58 15.34 5.49 -2.32
N SER A 59 14.33 4.76 -2.80
CA SER A 59 13.05 5.36 -3.20
C SER A 59 12.27 5.93 -2.02
N ALA A 60 12.28 5.25 -0.87
CA ALA A 60 11.66 5.73 0.37
C ALA A 60 12.24 7.08 0.84
N ARG A 61 13.47 7.40 0.42
CA ARG A 61 14.19 8.65 0.73
C ARG A 61 14.21 9.64 -0.43
N ASN A 62 13.41 9.42 -1.48
CA ASN A 62 13.36 10.25 -2.68
C ASN A 62 14.73 10.41 -3.39
N LEU A 63 15.59 9.38 -3.35
CA LEU A 63 16.92 9.37 -3.98
C LEU A 63 16.93 8.78 -5.40
N PHE A 64 15.74 8.47 -5.94
CA PHE A 64 15.42 8.04 -7.31
C PHE A 64 16.61 7.39 -8.06
N PRO A 65 16.98 6.14 -7.70
CA PRO A 65 18.01 5.42 -8.43
C PRO A 65 17.58 5.22 -9.89
N ARG A 66 18.55 5.26 -10.81
CA ARG A 66 18.26 4.92 -12.22
C ARG A 66 17.82 3.45 -12.29
N GLU A 67 16.89 3.14 -13.19
CA GLU A 67 16.31 1.80 -13.29
C GLU A 67 17.31 0.75 -13.76
N ASP A 68 18.33 1.19 -14.50
CA ASP A 68 19.43 0.39 -15.04
C ASP A 68 20.64 0.30 -14.10
N ALA A 69 20.60 0.94 -12.91
CA ALA A 69 21.73 0.96 -11.99
C ALA A 69 22.12 -0.45 -11.53
N THR A 70 23.42 -0.74 -11.56
CA THR A 70 23.95 -2.01 -11.05
C THR A 70 23.89 -2.05 -9.53
N ARG A 71 24.01 -3.26 -8.96
CA ARG A 71 23.98 -3.44 -7.51
C ARG A 71 25.06 -2.63 -6.80
N GLU A 72 26.24 -2.54 -7.39
CA GLU A 72 27.39 -1.81 -6.84
C GLU A 72 27.12 -0.31 -6.83
N GLN A 73 26.55 0.22 -7.92
CA GLN A 73 26.17 1.63 -8.02
C GLN A 73 25.07 2.00 -7.01
N LEU A 74 24.10 1.09 -6.79
CA LEU A 74 23.09 1.26 -5.75
C LEU A 74 23.72 1.24 -4.36
N LEU A 75 24.63 0.30 -4.10
CA LEU A 75 25.33 0.17 -2.82
C LEU A 75 26.15 1.42 -2.48
N GLU A 76 26.86 2.00 -3.45
CA GLU A 76 27.59 3.26 -3.27
C GLU A 76 26.65 4.41 -2.88
N ARG A 77 25.51 4.52 -3.56
CA ARG A 77 24.49 5.54 -3.24
C ARG A 77 23.88 5.32 -1.86
N VAL A 78 23.59 4.08 -1.49
CA VAL A 78 23.09 3.73 -0.15
C VAL A 78 24.12 4.13 0.89
N ARG A 79 25.39 3.74 0.74
CA ARG A 79 26.48 4.09 1.68
C ARG A 79 26.68 5.59 1.79
N ALA A 80 26.62 6.32 0.68
CA ALA A 80 26.75 7.78 0.67
C ALA A 80 25.63 8.45 1.48
N ASN A 81 24.39 7.98 1.35
CA ASN A 81 23.23 8.59 2.01
C ASN A 81 23.00 8.07 3.45
N MET A 82 23.40 6.84 3.78
CA MET A 82 23.30 6.31 5.14
C MET A 82 24.10 7.13 6.17
N ARG A 83 25.22 7.75 5.76
CA ARG A 83 26.01 8.63 6.62
C ARG A 83 25.28 9.92 6.99
N HIS A 84 24.38 10.40 6.12
CA HIS A 84 23.65 11.66 6.31
C HIS A 84 22.27 11.48 6.95
N ALA A 85 21.75 10.25 7.01
CA ALA A 85 20.42 9.94 7.55
C ALA A 85 20.29 10.05 9.09
N ARG A 86 21.25 10.66 9.80
CA ARG A 86 21.22 10.83 11.26
C ARG A 86 20.78 12.26 11.61
N LYS A 87 19.47 12.47 11.73
CA LYS A 87 18.84 13.51 12.56
C LYS A 87 17.43 13.07 12.94
#